data_AF-A0A7X7F0T5-F1
#
_entry.id   AF-A0A7X7F0T5-F1
#
_cell.length_a   1.000
_cell.length_b   1.000
_cell.length_c   1.000
_cell.angle_alpha   90.00
_cell.angle_beta   90.00
_cell.angle_gamma   90.00
#
_symmetry.space_group_name_H-M   'P 1'
#
loop_
_entity.id
_entity.type
_entity.pdbx_description
1 polymer ?
#
loop_
_entity_poly.entity_id
_entity_poly.type
_entity_poly.pdbx_seq_one_letter_code
_entity_poly.pdbx_strand_id
1 'polypeptide(L)'
;MKSGSLTNLVVYSIVAAVLLTLGVLAFHALVPESPQPEVEQARAAVARARDMQSGIYSPRLFREAQNNYDSAMAAWRSENERFILLRNYDRVIMFAESAEKKAEDAMRNTVSRSKSLKSSLESEIARLNREMASFEKIFLSMPLPQDVRKKHSRGKLLIKEAEIDFSKERYVDGNLKITEANEYISGTYNLARNTLQDYFKHYPFWQEWAMEAIENSRKSGSYAILVEKIPPQCHLYHGGKKKYTFEAEFGSNWLGDKKSRGDMATPEGNYRITKKLSGGSTKYYKALLINYPNKIDVQEFNERIRSGQLPLDASIGDMIEIHGDGGKGGHWTQGCVALKNSDMDILYKHASKGTPVTIIGSALTLEEFFSSRENL
;
A
#
# COMPACT_ATOMS: atom_id res chain seq x y z
N MET A 1 71.57 81.66 31.12
CA MET A 1 71.46 80.19 31.20
C MET A 1 70.26 79.82 32.08
N LYS A 2 69.08 79.54 31.50
CA LYS A 2 67.94 78.91 32.20
C LYS A 2 67.92 77.42 31.82
N SER A 3 68.95 76.67 32.20
CA SER A 3 69.07 75.24 31.87
C SER A 3 68.11 74.35 32.68
N GLY A 4 67.59 74.83 33.82
CA GLY A 4 66.66 74.06 34.67
C GLY A 4 65.20 74.00 34.21
N SER A 5 64.77 74.86 33.29
CA SER A 5 63.38 74.87 32.78
C SER A 5 63.15 73.80 31.71
N LEU A 6 64.19 73.46 30.93
CA LEU A 6 64.11 72.49 29.85
C LEU A 6 64.21 71.06 30.39
N THR A 7 65.08 70.83 31.39
CA THR A 7 65.26 69.52 32.04
C THR A 7 64.01 69.06 32.78
N ASN A 8 63.33 69.96 33.51
CA ASN A 8 62.10 69.64 34.22
C ASN A 8 60.95 69.32 33.24
N LEU A 9 60.84 70.06 32.14
CA LEU A 9 59.84 69.79 31.09
C LEU A 9 60.05 68.40 30.47
N VAL A 10 61.30 68.01 30.20
CA VAL A 10 61.65 66.69 29.66
C VAL A 10 61.33 65.58 30.66
N VAL A 11 61.67 65.76 31.95
CA VAL A 11 61.35 64.79 33.00
C VAL A 11 59.84 64.63 33.19
N TYR A 12 59.07 65.71 33.25
CA TYR A 12 57.61 65.62 33.33
C TYR A 12 56.99 64.95 32.10
N SER A 13 57.55 65.19 30.90
CA SER A 13 57.11 64.55 29.66
C SER A 13 57.40 63.04 29.66
N ILE A 14 58.58 62.62 30.17
CA ILE A 14 58.94 61.21 30.32
C ILE A 14 58.04 60.53 31.37
N VAL A 15 57.82 61.16 32.52
CA VAL A 15 56.93 60.64 33.57
C VAL A 15 55.50 60.51 33.06
N ALA A 16 54.99 61.52 32.34
CA ALA A 16 53.68 61.47 31.72
C ALA A 16 53.58 60.36 30.67
N ALA A 17 54.60 60.18 29.83
CA ALA A 17 54.65 59.09 28.86
C ALA A 17 54.65 57.72 29.54
N VAL A 18 55.45 57.53 30.60
CA VAL A 18 55.48 56.29 31.38
C VAL A 18 54.12 56.02 32.04
N LEU A 19 53.51 57.02 32.68
CA LEU A 19 52.17 56.89 33.28
C LEU A 19 51.10 56.57 32.23
N LEU A 20 51.19 57.15 31.04
CA LEU A 20 50.28 56.89 29.95
C LEU A 20 50.47 55.47 29.39
N THR A 21 51.71 55.01 29.24
CA THR A 21 51.99 53.61 28.86
C THR A 21 51.52 52.61 29.91
N LEU A 22 51.78 52.86 31.20
CA LEU A 22 51.28 52.04 32.31
C LEU A 22 49.75 52.06 32.37
N GLY A 23 49.13 53.21 32.11
CA GLY A 23 47.68 53.35 32.02
C GLY A 23 47.09 52.54 30.86
N VAL A 24 47.73 52.54 29.68
CA VAL A 24 47.32 51.73 28.53
C VAL A 24 47.51 50.23 28.80
N LEU A 25 48.62 49.83 29.41
CA LEU A 25 48.88 48.43 29.78
C LEU A 25 47.89 47.93 30.84
N ALA A 26 47.62 48.72 31.88
CA ALA A 26 46.63 48.41 32.90
C ALA A 26 45.22 48.36 32.30
N PHE A 27 44.88 49.30 31.40
CA PHE A 27 43.60 49.29 30.69
C PHE A 27 43.46 48.01 29.85
N HIS A 28 44.48 47.64 29.08
CA HIS A 28 44.44 46.42 28.27
C HIS A 28 44.31 45.15 29.13
N ALA A 29 45.02 45.07 30.25
CA ALA A 29 44.96 43.93 31.17
C ALA A 29 43.62 43.83 31.94
N LEU A 30 42.90 44.95 32.10
CA LEU A 30 41.59 45.00 32.78
C LEU A 30 40.40 44.85 31.83
N VAL A 31 40.61 44.95 30.51
CA VAL A 31 39.55 44.71 29.52
C VAL A 31 39.24 43.21 29.48
N PRO A 32 37.98 42.80 29.70
CA PRO A 32 37.58 41.40 29.59
C PRO A 32 37.86 40.83 28.19
N GLU A 33 38.24 39.56 28.11
CA GLU A 33 38.43 38.87 26.84
C GLU A 33 37.14 38.85 26.02
N SER A 34 37.28 38.99 24.70
CA SER A 34 36.12 39.04 23.79
C SER A 34 35.52 37.64 23.63
N PRO A 35 34.19 37.45 23.78
CA PRO A 35 33.52 36.15 23.57
C PRO A 35 33.33 35.81 22.08
N GLN A 36 34.01 36.53 21.19
CA GLN A 36 33.86 36.40 19.75
C GLN A 36 34.20 34.98 19.24
N PRO A 37 35.28 34.31 19.68
CA PRO A 37 35.59 32.95 19.24
C PRO A 37 34.47 31.95 19.53
N GLU A 38 33.91 31.99 20.74
CA GLU A 38 32.85 31.08 21.19
C GLU A 38 31.55 31.34 20.42
N VAL A 39 31.20 32.61 20.22
CA VAL A 39 30.01 32.98 19.45
C VAL A 39 30.16 32.60 17.97
N GLU A 40 31.34 32.76 17.38
CA GLU A 40 31.63 32.34 16.01
C GLU A 40 31.56 30.82 15.85
N GLN A 41 32.11 30.06 16.80
CA GLN A 41 32.02 28.60 16.85
C GLN A 41 30.56 28.14 16.94
N ALA A 42 29.78 28.72 17.87
CA ALA A 42 28.37 28.45 18.02
C ALA A 42 27.57 28.76 16.74
N ARG A 43 27.84 29.91 16.10
CA ARG A 43 27.22 30.30 14.83
C ARG A 43 27.53 29.27 13.74
N ALA A 44 28.79 28.88 13.61
CA ALA A 44 29.22 27.90 12.62
C ALA A 44 28.59 26.52 12.88
N ALA A 45 28.49 26.09 14.13
CA ALA A 45 27.86 24.84 14.51
C ALA A 45 26.35 24.83 14.19
N VAL A 46 25.62 25.89 14.51
CA VAL A 46 24.19 26.03 14.17
C VAL A 46 23.98 26.06 12.65
N ALA A 47 24.87 26.72 11.90
CA ALA A 47 24.82 26.71 10.43
C ALA A 47 25.05 25.31 9.86
N ARG A 48 26.09 24.58 10.29
CA ARG A 48 26.34 23.18 9.88
C ARG A 48 25.15 22.27 10.21
N ALA A 49 24.56 22.41 11.40
CA ALA A 49 23.39 21.63 11.78
C ALA A 49 22.18 21.93 10.87
N ARG A 50 22.01 23.18 10.42
CA ARG A 50 20.98 23.53 9.43
C ARG A 50 21.22 22.87 8.09
N ASP A 51 22.45 22.93 7.59
CA ASP A 51 22.84 22.36 6.29
C ASP A 51 22.69 20.82 6.28
N MET A 52 22.93 20.17 7.42
CA MET A 52 22.65 18.75 7.65
C MET A 52 21.16 18.43 7.84
N GLN A 53 20.26 19.41 7.69
CA GLN A 53 18.81 19.24 7.89
C GLN A 53 18.42 18.77 9.30
N SER A 54 19.20 19.15 10.34
CA SER A 54 18.86 18.81 11.72
C SER A 54 17.53 19.40 12.18
N GLY A 55 17.00 20.41 11.50
CA GLY A 55 15.62 20.88 11.72
C GLY A 55 14.54 19.85 11.38
N ILE A 56 14.82 18.92 10.47
CA ILE A 56 13.90 17.84 10.06
C ILE A 56 14.13 16.60 10.93
N TYR A 57 15.38 16.17 11.05
CA TYR A 57 15.73 14.91 11.71
C TYR A 57 15.96 15.05 13.22
N SER A 58 16.23 16.24 13.74
CA SER A 58 16.47 16.49 15.17
C SER A 58 15.85 17.81 15.64
N PRO A 59 14.55 18.05 15.40
CA PRO A 59 13.92 19.36 15.55
C PRO A 59 14.05 19.95 16.95
N ARG A 60 13.99 19.11 17.99
CA ARG A 60 14.11 19.53 19.38
C ARG A 60 15.51 20.08 19.70
N LEU A 61 16.56 19.30 19.41
CA LEU A 61 17.94 19.68 19.69
C LEU A 61 18.37 20.88 18.84
N PHE A 62 17.95 20.91 17.58
CA PHE A 62 18.23 22.04 16.70
C PHE A 62 17.58 23.33 17.21
N ARG A 63 16.32 23.28 17.68
CA ARG A 63 15.64 24.43 18.28
C ARG A 63 16.31 24.89 19.58
N GLU A 64 16.72 23.95 20.43
CA GLU A 64 17.49 24.27 21.64
C GLU A 64 18.81 24.99 21.30
N ALA A 65 19.52 24.55 20.25
CA ALA A 65 20.74 25.21 19.78
C ALA A 65 20.47 26.65 19.30
N GLN A 66 19.42 26.85 18.50
CA GLN A 66 19.02 28.19 18.02
C GLN A 66 18.66 29.12 19.19
N ASN A 67 17.85 28.66 20.13
CA ASN A 67 17.43 29.45 21.28
C ASN A 67 18.62 29.86 22.16
N ASN A 68 19.58 28.96 22.38
CA ASN A 68 20.80 29.27 23.12
C ASN A 68 21.67 30.29 22.36
N TYR A 69 21.81 30.15 21.04
CA TYR A 69 22.56 31.12 20.23
C TYR A 69 21.91 32.51 20.26
N ASP A 70 20.59 32.58 20.15
CA ASP A 70 19.84 33.83 20.24
C ASP A 70 20.01 34.47 21.63
N SER A 71 20.04 33.65 22.69
CA SER A 71 20.30 34.10 24.06
C SER A 71 21.73 34.63 24.23
N ALA A 72 22.73 33.99 23.61
CA ALA A 72 24.11 34.47 23.59
C ALA A 72 24.21 35.85 22.90
N MET A 73 23.57 36.00 21.73
CA MET A 73 23.55 37.26 20.99
C MET A 73 22.84 38.38 21.74
N ALA A 74 21.73 38.08 22.43
CA ALA A 74 21.02 39.05 23.26
C ALA A 74 21.87 39.50 24.46
N ALA A 75 22.51 38.55 25.15
CA ALA A 75 23.42 38.85 26.25
C ALA A 75 24.63 39.68 25.77
N TRP A 76 25.23 39.33 24.63
CA TRP A 76 26.38 40.05 24.09
C TRP A 76 26.04 41.49 23.72
N ARG A 77 24.87 41.72 23.10
CA ARG A 77 24.37 43.07 22.83
C ARG A 77 24.23 43.89 24.12
N SER A 78 23.64 43.31 25.17
CA SER A 78 23.46 44.00 26.45
C SER A 78 24.79 44.35 27.13
N GLU A 79 25.78 43.45 27.09
CA GLU A 79 27.11 43.72 27.66
C GLU A 79 27.87 44.79 26.85
N ASN A 80 27.65 44.87 25.53
CA ASN A 80 28.28 45.89 24.70
C ASN A 80 27.73 47.30 24.93
N GLU A 81 26.52 47.45 25.51
CA GLU A 81 25.99 48.73 25.98
C GLU A 81 26.65 49.22 27.28
N ARG A 82 27.33 48.33 28.02
CA ARG A 82 28.06 48.70 29.24
C ARG A 82 29.43 49.28 28.92
N PHE A 83 29.92 50.08 29.86
CA PHE A 83 31.29 50.58 29.85
C PHE A 83 32.30 49.42 29.78
N ILE A 84 33.34 49.56 28.96
CA ILE A 84 34.21 48.46 28.52
C ILE A 84 34.85 47.65 29.66
N LEU A 85 35.21 48.30 30.78
CA LEU A 85 35.82 47.64 31.94
C LEU A 85 34.81 46.95 32.88
N LEU A 86 33.50 47.17 32.67
CA LEU A 86 32.41 46.62 33.50
C LEU A 86 31.63 45.51 32.80
N ARG A 87 32.12 45.02 31.67
CA ARG A 87 31.47 43.95 30.89
C ARG A 87 31.74 42.60 31.54
N ASN A 88 30.75 41.71 31.53
CA ASN A 88 30.91 40.32 31.94
C ASN A 88 30.35 39.42 30.84
N TYR A 89 31.24 38.63 30.22
CA TYR A 89 30.87 37.77 29.09
C TYR A 89 30.59 36.31 29.48
N ASP A 90 30.58 35.95 30.77
CA ASP A 90 30.38 34.56 31.24
C ASP A 90 29.05 33.99 30.74
N ARG A 91 27.99 34.81 30.75
CA ARG A 91 26.68 34.43 30.23
C ARG A 91 26.68 34.24 28.71
N VAL A 92 27.43 35.08 27.99
CA VAL A 92 27.55 34.98 26.52
C VAL A 92 28.23 33.66 26.17
N ILE A 93 29.36 33.38 26.82
CA ILE A 93 30.14 32.15 26.65
C ILE A 93 29.30 30.92 26.99
N MET A 94 28.64 30.91 28.16
CA MET A 94 27.77 29.80 28.58
C MET A 94 26.67 29.48 27.54
N PHE A 95 25.99 30.50 27.03
CA PHE A 95 24.95 30.30 26.01
C PHE A 95 25.55 29.86 24.66
N ALA A 96 26.72 30.40 24.27
CA ALA A 96 27.41 30.03 23.04
C ALA A 96 27.88 28.57 23.07
N GLU A 97 28.56 28.14 24.13
CA GLU A 97 28.99 26.73 24.32
C GLU A 97 27.79 25.78 24.36
N SER A 98 26.70 26.17 25.03
CA SER A 98 25.46 25.39 25.06
C SER A 98 24.84 25.28 23.66
N ALA A 99 24.83 26.36 22.87
CA ALA A 99 24.35 26.36 21.50
C ALA A 99 25.17 25.44 20.60
N GLU A 100 26.50 25.53 20.68
CA GLU A 100 27.43 24.67 19.94
C GLU A 100 27.19 23.20 20.29
N LYS A 101 27.21 22.84 21.57
CA LYS A 101 27.00 21.47 22.03
C LYS A 101 25.66 20.90 21.56
N LYS A 102 24.59 21.69 21.64
CA LYS A 102 23.26 21.27 21.18
C LYS A 102 23.20 21.10 19.66
N ALA A 103 23.91 21.94 18.90
CA ALA A 103 24.02 21.80 17.46
C ALA A 103 24.79 20.52 17.09
N GLU A 104 25.89 20.20 17.79
CA GLU A 104 26.62 18.94 17.59
C GLU A 104 25.80 17.70 17.92
N ASP A 105 25.09 17.73 19.06
CA ASP A 105 24.15 16.66 19.43
C ASP A 105 23.06 16.48 18.36
N ALA A 106 22.53 17.58 17.82
CA ALA A 106 21.54 17.55 16.75
C ALA A 106 22.11 16.92 15.48
N MET A 107 23.35 17.25 15.09
CA MET A 107 24.03 16.65 13.93
C MET A 107 24.26 15.15 14.12
N ARG A 108 24.79 14.73 15.28
CA ARG A 108 24.99 13.30 15.61
C ARG A 108 23.67 12.51 15.54
N ASN A 109 22.61 13.06 16.12
CA ASN A 109 21.29 12.44 16.09
C ASN A 109 20.74 12.39 14.65
N THR A 110 20.93 13.46 13.87
CA THR A 110 20.51 13.53 12.45
C THR A 110 21.13 12.42 11.62
N VAL A 111 22.44 12.18 11.73
CA VAL A 111 23.12 11.11 10.99
C VAL A 111 22.52 9.74 11.34
N SER A 112 22.34 9.47 12.63
CA SER A 112 21.78 8.20 13.10
C SER A 112 20.34 8.00 12.64
N ARG A 113 19.48 9.01 12.81
CA ARG A 113 18.07 8.94 12.45
C ARG A 113 17.86 8.89 10.94
N SER A 114 18.61 9.67 10.16
CA SER A 114 18.56 9.62 8.69
C SER A 114 18.94 8.22 8.19
N LYS A 115 20.04 7.63 8.70
CA LYS A 115 20.44 6.25 8.36
C LYS A 115 19.37 5.22 8.71
N SER A 116 18.77 5.32 9.91
CA SER A 116 17.71 4.42 10.36
C SER A 116 16.45 4.54 9.48
N LEU A 117 16.00 5.77 9.23
CA LEU A 117 14.83 6.03 8.37
C LEU A 117 15.05 5.57 6.93
N LYS A 118 16.26 5.73 6.39
CA LYS A 118 16.64 5.20 5.09
C LYS A 118 16.49 3.68 5.04
N SER A 119 17.13 2.97 5.97
CA SER A 119 17.07 1.50 6.01
C SER A 119 15.65 0.97 6.22
N SER A 120 14.88 1.63 7.09
CA SER A 120 13.46 1.30 7.30
C SER A 120 12.67 1.50 6.02
N LEU A 121 12.75 2.68 5.40
CA LEU A 121 12.01 3.01 4.19
C LEU A 121 12.33 2.06 3.03
N GLU A 122 13.61 1.73 2.83
CA GLU A 122 14.06 0.77 1.82
C GLU A 122 13.43 -0.61 2.02
N SER A 123 13.46 -1.12 3.26
CA SER A 123 12.84 -2.39 3.61
C SER A 123 11.32 -2.38 3.41
N GLU A 124 10.64 -1.31 3.83
CA GLU A 124 9.19 -1.16 3.69
C GLU A 124 8.77 -1.08 2.23
N ILE A 125 9.45 -0.30 1.40
CA ILE A 125 9.21 -0.23 -0.05
C ILE A 125 9.39 -1.61 -0.68
N ALA A 126 10.46 -2.32 -0.37
CA ALA A 126 10.71 -3.66 -0.91
C ALA A 126 9.66 -4.68 -0.45
N ARG A 127 9.17 -4.60 0.80
CA ARG A 127 8.08 -5.45 1.29
C ARG A 127 6.78 -5.16 0.55
N LEU A 128 6.35 -3.90 0.52
CA LEU A 128 5.07 -3.52 -0.08
C LEU A 128 5.05 -3.75 -1.59
N ASN A 129 6.16 -3.57 -2.30
CA ASN A 129 6.25 -3.92 -3.72
C ASN A 129 6.04 -5.43 -3.94
N ARG A 130 6.60 -6.29 -3.09
CA ARG A 130 6.37 -7.75 -3.17
C ARG A 130 4.92 -8.13 -2.86
N GLU A 131 4.34 -7.52 -1.82
CA GLU A 131 2.95 -7.75 -1.44
C GLU A 131 1.97 -7.27 -2.52
N MET A 132 2.24 -6.12 -3.12
CA MET A 132 1.49 -5.59 -4.26
C MET A 132 1.60 -6.50 -5.49
N ALA A 133 2.80 -6.98 -5.82
CA ALA A 133 2.98 -7.92 -6.93
C ALA A 133 2.21 -9.23 -6.70
N SER A 134 2.26 -9.77 -5.48
CA SER A 134 1.46 -10.94 -5.08
C SER A 134 -0.04 -10.66 -5.21
N PHE A 135 -0.50 -9.50 -4.75
CA PHE A 135 -1.89 -9.08 -4.88
C PHE A 135 -2.35 -9.05 -6.34
N GLU A 136 -1.60 -8.38 -7.20
CA GLU A 136 -1.95 -8.23 -8.62
C GLU A 136 -2.00 -9.60 -9.32
N LYS A 137 -1.08 -10.50 -8.98
CA LYS A 137 -1.00 -11.85 -9.56
C LYS A 137 -2.16 -12.76 -9.16
N ILE A 138 -2.62 -12.64 -7.90
CA ILE A 138 -3.63 -13.55 -7.33
C ILE A 138 -5.04 -12.99 -7.49
N PHE A 139 -5.25 -11.71 -7.19
CA PHE A 139 -6.57 -11.14 -6.96
C PHE A 139 -7.07 -10.21 -8.07
N LEU A 140 -6.21 -9.71 -8.97
CA LEU A 140 -6.64 -8.70 -9.97
C LEU A 140 -7.64 -9.27 -10.99
N SER A 141 -7.62 -10.58 -11.24
CA SER A 141 -8.62 -11.26 -12.07
C SER A 141 -9.95 -11.53 -11.35
N MET A 142 -10.02 -11.32 -10.03
CA MET A 142 -11.21 -11.54 -9.23
C MET A 142 -12.16 -10.33 -9.30
N PRO A 143 -13.47 -10.54 -9.08
CA PRO A 143 -14.45 -9.47 -9.10
C PRO A 143 -14.42 -8.70 -7.78
N LEU A 144 -13.32 -7.96 -7.55
CA LEU A 144 -13.08 -7.26 -6.30
C LEU A 144 -14.03 -6.05 -6.14
N PRO A 145 -14.48 -5.76 -4.90
CA PRO A 145 -15.25 -4.55 -4.60
C PRO A 145 -14.52 -3.29 -5.10
N GLN A 146 -15.29 -2.28 -5.52
CA GLN A 146 -14.73 -1.04 -6.07
C GLN A 146 -13.80 -0.33 -5.06
N ASP A 147 -14.14 -0.35 -3.77
CA ASP A 147 -13.33 0.23 -2.71
C ASP A 147 -11.94 -0.43 -2.61
N VAL A 148 -11.87 -1.76 -2.73
CA VAL A 148 -10.61 -2.52 -2.73
C VAL A 148 -9.73 -2.09 -3.89
N ARG A 149 -10.29 -1.99 -5.11
CA ARG A 149 -9.54 -1.54 -6.30
C ARG A 149 -9.03 -0.11 -6.17
N LYS A 150 -9.84 0.80 -5.62
CA LYS A 150 -9.46 2.20 -5.37
C LYS A 150 -8.33 2.29 -4.35
N LYS A 151 -8.46 1.60 -3.21
CA LYS A 151 -7.44 1.56 -2.15
C LYS A 151 -6.14 0.95 -2.66
N HIS A 152 -6.19 -0.15 -3.40
CA HIS A 152 -5.01 -0.75 -4.00
C HIS A 152 -4.29 0.23 -4.96
N SER A 153 -5.05 0.90 -5.83
CA SER A 153 -4.51 1.91 -6.76
C SER A 153 -3.88 3.10 -6.01
N ARG A 154 -4.50 3.54 -4.91
CA ARG A 154 -3.99 4.61 -4.05
C ARG A 154 -2.69 4.19 -3.36
N GLY A 155 -2.65 2.99 -2.79
CA GLY A 155 -1.44 2.42 -2.18
C GLY A 155 -0.29 2.33 -3.18
N LYS A 156 -0.55 1.86 -4.40
CA LYS A 156 0.44 1.81 -5.49
C LYS A 156 1.02 3.19 -5.82
N LEU A 157 0.18 4.22 -5.91
CA LEU A 157 0.65 5.59 -6.14
C LEU A 157 1.55 6.08 -4.99
N LEU A 158 1.15 5.85 -3.74
CA LEU A 158 1.92 6.26 -2.57
C LEU A 158 3.28 5.56 -2.48
N ILE A 159 3.38 4.28 -2.84
CA ILE A 159 4.67 3.58 -2.94
C ILE A 159 5.57 4.28 -3.96
N LYS A 160 5.03 4.67 -5.13
CA LYS A 160 5.80 5.40 -6.15
C LYS A 160 6.25 6.77 -5.69
N GLU A 161 5.41 7.50 -4.97
CA GLU A 161 5.80 8.76 -4.35
C GLU A 161 6.87 8.58 -3.27
N ALA A 162 6.79 7.49 -2.48
CA ALA A 162 7.78 7.15 -1.47
C ALA A 162 9.13 6.75 -2.10
N GLU A 163 9.13 6.02 -3.22
CA GLU A 163 10.34 5.72 -4.02
C GLU A 163 10.99 7.01 -4.54
N ILE A 164 10.19 7.96 -5.02
CA ILE A 164 10.69 9.28 -5.47
C ILE A 164 11.31 10.04 -4.29
N ASP A 165 10.67 10.06 -3.13
CA ASP A 165 11.21 10.73 -1.94
C ASP A 165 12.48 10.06 -1.43
N PHE A 166 12.55 8.73 -1.47
CA PHE A 166 13.76 7.97 -1.18
C PHE A 166 14.91 8.38 -2.10
N SER A 167 14.66 8.49 -3.41
CA SER A 167 15.67 8.91 -4.40
C SER A 167 16.16 10.35 -4.21
N LYS A 168 15.33 11.21 -3.59
CA LYS A 168 15.65 12.61 -3.26
C LYS A 168 16.17 12.79 -1.84
N GLU A 169 16.48 11.69 -1.14
CA GLU A 169 16.94 11.67 0.26
C GLU A 169 15.97 12.32 1.26
N ARG A 170 14.68 12.41 0.90
CA ARG A 170 13.59 12.93 1.75
C ARG A 170 12.95 11.80 2.56
N TYR A 171 13.73 11.19 3.46
CA TYR A 171 13.31 9.96 4.13
C TYR A 171 12.09 10.15 5.06
N VAL A 172 11.90 11.33 5.67
CA VAL A 172 10.72 11.60 6.51
C VAL A 172 9.43 11.56 5.68
N ASP A 173 9.40 12.29 4.56
CA ASP A 173 8.24 12.35 3.66
C ASP A 173 7.95 10.96 3.06
N GLY A 174 9.01 10.24 2.65
CA GLY A 174 8.88 8.88 2.14
C GLY A 174 8.33 7.90 3.18
N ASN A 175 8.76 8.00 4.45
CA ASN A 175 8.24 7.15 5.53
C ASN A 175 6.76 7.45 5.84
N LEU A 176 6.33 8.71 5.76
CA LEU A 176 4.92 9.05 5.93
C LEU A 176 4.06 8.38 4.85
N LYS A 177 4.48 8.52 3.59
CA LYS A 177 3.77 7.92 2.44
C LYS A 177 3.78 6.41 2.46
N ILE A 178 4.89 5.77 2.83
CA ILE A 178 4.96 4.30 2.89
C ILE A 178 4.09 3.75 4.02
N THR A 179 3.95 4.49 5.12
CA THR A 179 3.04 4.12 6.21
C THR A 179 1.58 4.18 5.75
N GLU A 180 1.17 5.26 5.08
CA GLU A 180 -0.15 5.38 4.48
C GLU A 180 -0.39 4.29 3.41
N ALA A 181 0.62 3.99 2.58
CA ALA A 181 0.54 2.93 1.59
C ALA A 181 0.32 1.54 2.24
N ASN A 182 0.99 1.26 3.36
CA ASN A 182 0.89 0.01 4.08
C ASN A 182 -0.55 -0.25 4.56
N GLU A 183 -1.24 0.77 5.09
CA GLU A 183 -2.64 0.64 5.50
C GLU A 183 -3.55 0.22 4.34
N TYR A 184 -3.33 0.79 3.15
CA TYR A 184 -4.10 0.42 1.97
C TYR A 184 -3.74 -0.96 1.42
N ILE A 185 -2.44 -1.26 1.25
CA ILE A 185 -2.00 -2.50 0.60
C ILE A 185 -2.29 -3.70 1.50
N SER A 186 -1.83 -3.69 2.75
CA SER A 186 -2.07 -4.83 3.64
C SER A 186 -3.54 -4.97 4.02
N GLY A 187 -4.26 -3.87 4.17
CA GLY A 187 -5.70 -3.90 4.40
C GLY A 187 -6.46 -4.55 3.22
N THR A 188 -6.15 -4.16 1.99
CA THR A 188 -6.79 -4.73 0.79
C THR A 188 -6.38 -6.17 0.52
N TYR A 189 -5.11 -6.52 0.75
CA TYR A 189 -4.61 -7.89 0.63
C TYR A 189 -5.35 -8.84 1.57
N ASN A 190 -5.45 -8.47 2.85
CA ASN A 190 -6.15 -9.29 3.84
C ASN A 190 -7.64 -9.44 3.51
N LEU A 191 -8.30 -8.36 3.08
CA LEU A 191 -9.71 -8.43 2.69
C LEU A 191 -9.93 -9.35 1.47
N ALA A 192 -9.09 -9.24 0.44
CA ALA A 192 -9.18 -10.09 -0.74
C ALA A 192 -8.89 -11.56 -0.40
N ARG A 193 -7.86 -11.81 0.42
CA ARG A 193 -7.51 -13.15 0.91
C ARG A 193 -8.65 -13.77 1.72
N ASN A 194 -9.22 -13.03 2.66
CA ASN A 194 -10.34 -13.50 3.49
C ASN A 194 -11.57 -13.80 2.62
N THR A 195 -11.87 -12.94 1.65
CA THR A 195 -12.97 -13.17 0.69
C THR A 195 -12.78 -14.49 -0.07
N LEU A 196 -11.56 -14.76 -0.53
CA LEU A 196 -11.25 -16.02 -1.21
C LEU A 196 -11.31 -17.22 -0.25
N GLN A 197 -10.78 -17.09 0.96
CA GLN A 197 -10.87 -18.14 1.99
C GLN A 197 -12.33 -18.48 2.32
N ASP A 198 -13.17 -17.48 2.46
CA ASP A 198 -14.60 -17.65 2.71
C ASP A 198 -15.29 -18.33 1.53
N TYR A 199 -14.93 -17.99 0.29
CA TYR A 199 -15.42 -18.67 -0.90
C TYR A 199 -15.09 -20.17 -0.88
N PHE A 200 -13.83 -20.51 -0.59
CA PHE A 200 -13.34 -21.89 -0.52
C PHE A 200 -13.89 -22.71 0.66
N LYS A 201 -14.65 -22.13 1.59
CA LYS A 201 -15.39 -22.92 2.60
C LYS A 201 -16.39 -23.90 1.96
N HIS A 202 -16.84 -23.64 0.74
CA HIS A 202 -17.75 -24.51 -0.01
C HIS A 202 -17.03 -25.64 -0.76
N TYR A 203 -15.70 -25.69 -0.74
CA TYR A 203 -14.90 -26.69 -1.45
C TYR A 203 -15.34 -28.15 -1.23
N PRO A 204 -15.67 -28.60 0.00
CA PRO A 204 -16.13 -29.98 0.21
C PRO A 204 -17.38 -30.34 -0.62
N PHE A 205 -18.34 -29.41 -0.74
CA PHE A 205 -19.54 -29.61 -1.56
C PHE A 205 -19.21 -29.64 -3.05
N TRP A 206 -18.33 -28.75 -3.50
CA TRP A 206 -17.86 -28.74 -4.89
C TRP A 206 -17.18 -30.06 -5.27
N GLN A 207 -16.32 -30.58 -4.40
CA GLN A 207 -15.64 -31.85 -4.61
C GLN A 207 -16.64 -33.00 -4.69
N GLU A 208 -17.61 -33.04 -3.77
CA GLU A 208 -18.68 -34.05 -3.78
C GLU A 208 -19.48 -34.01 -5.08
N TRP A 209 -19.98 -32.84 -5.49
CA TRP A 209 -20.77 -32.68 -6.71
C TRP A 209 -19.98 -33.04 -7.97
N ALA A 210 -18.72 -32.65 -8.06
CA ALA A 210 -17.86 -32.99 -9.21
C ALA A 210 -17.62 -34.49 -9.29
N MET A 211 -17.29 -35.14 -8.17
CA MET A 211 -17.11 -36.59 -8.13
C MET A 211 -18.40 -37.32 -8.51
N GLU A 212 -19.55 -36.89 -7.98
CA GLU A 212 -20.84 -37.49 -8.29
C GLU A 212 -21.19 -37.37 -9.78
N ALA A 213 -20.96 -36.19 -10.39
CA ALA A 213 -21.20 -35.97 -11.81
C ALA A 213 -20.36 -36.90 -12.70
N ILE A 214 -19.07 -37.03 -12.38
CA ILE A 214 -18.13 -37.90 -13.11
C ILE A 214 -18.51 -39.36 -12.92
N GLU A 215 -18.87 -39.77 -11.71
CA GLU A 215 -19.27 -41.13 -11.37
C GLU A 215 -20.58 -41.53 -12.06
N ASN A 216 -21.57 -40.63 -12.07
CA ASN A 216 -22.83 -40.84 -12.77
C ASN A 216 -22.60 -40.97 -14.28
N SER A 217 -21.71 -40.17 -14.87
CA SER A 217 -21.28 -40.33 -16.26
C SER A 217 -20.62 -41.70 -16.49
N ARG A 218 -19.78 -42.16 -15.57
CA ARG A 218 -19.12 -43.47 -15.63
C ARG A 218 -20.11 -44.63 -15.62
N LYS A 219 -21.03 -44.64 -14.64
CA LYS A 219 -22.04 -45.70 -14.47
C LYS A 219 -23.02 -45.78 -15.64
N SER A 220 -23.44 -44.63 -16.17
CA SER A 220 -24.43 -44.57 -17.25
C SER A 220 -23.82 -44.65 -18.65
N GLY A 221 -22.51 -44.47 -18.78
CA GLY A 221 -21.86 -44.31 -20.08
C GLY A 221 -22.28 -43.04 -20.83
N SER A 222 -22.90 -42.07 -20.15
CA SER A 222 -23.47 -40.86 -20.77
C SER A 222 -22.54 -39.65 -20.66
N TYR A 223 -22.91 -38.56 -21.35
CA TYR A 223 -22.21 -37.28 -21.25
C TYR A 223 -22.60 -36.51 -19.98
N ALA A 224 -21.64 -35.84 -19.37
CA ALA A 224 -21.86 -34.87 -18.29
C ALA A 224 -20.98 -33.63 -18.52
N ILE A 225 -21.49 -32.47 -18.12
CA ILE A 225 -20.77 -31.19 -18.21
C ILE A 225 -20.37 -30.79 -16.80
N LEU A 226 -19.08 -30.48 -16.60
CA LEU A 226 -18.56 -29.94 -15.35
C LEU A 226 -17.95 -28.57 -15.64
N VAL A 227 -18.42 -27.53 -14.96
CA VAL A 227 -17.92 -26.16 -15.09
C VAL A 227 -17.21 -25.79 -13.80
N GLU A 228 -15.98 -25.30 -13.93
CA GLU A 228 -15.16 -24.79 -12.84
C GLU A 228 -15.05 -23.26 -12.99
N LYS A 229 -15.29 -22.52 -11.92
CA LYS A 229 -15.09 -21.06 -11.93
C LYS A 229 -13.60 -20.70 -11.79
N ILE A 230 -12.85 -21.51 -11.06
CA ILE A 230 -11.41 -21.38 -10.82
C ILE A 230 -10.73 -22.74 -11.08
N PRO A 231 -9.86 -22.85 -12.11
CA PRO A 231 -9.71 -21.92 -13.23
C PRO A 231 -11.00 -21.88 -14.08
N PRO A 232 -11.23 -20.82 -14.87
CA PRO A 232 -12.48 -20.64 -15.59
C PRO A 232 -12.59 -21.60 -16.80
N GLN A 233 -13.14 -22.78 -16.56
CA GLN A 233 -13.14 -23.89 -17.52
C GLN A 233 -14.48 -24.62 -17.58
N CYS A 234 -14.80 -25.14 -18.76
CA CYS A 234 -15.94 -26.03 -18.99
C CYS A 234 -15.43 -27.37 -19.55
N HIS A 235 -15.76 -28.46 -18.89
CA HIS A 235 -15.33 -29.81 -19.23
C HIS A 235 -16.50 -30.65 -19.71
N LEU A 236 -16.28 -31.40 -20.79
CA LEU A 236 -17.21 -32.42 -21.25
C LEU A 236 -16.66 -33.81 -20.91
N TYR A 237 -17.38 -34.54 -20.07
CA TYR A 237 -17.09 -35.92 -19.70
C TYR A 237 -17.95 -36.90 -20.49
N HIS A 238 -17.42 -38.10 -20.73
CA HIS A 238 -18.16 -39.22 -21.30
C HIS A 238 -17.66 -40.54 -20.70
N GLY A 239 -18.55 -41.32 -20.10
CA GLY A 239 -18.16 -42.56 -19.41
C GLY A 239 -17.14 -42.31 -18.29
N GLY A 240 -17.25 -41.19 -17.58
CA GLY A 240 -16.32 -40.79 -16.51
C GLY A 240 -14.96 -40.27 -16.98
N LYS A 241 -14.71 -40.21 -18.29
CA LYS A 241 -13.46 -39.67 -18.85
C LYS A 241 -13.67 -38.26 -19.39
N LYS A 242 -12.79 -37.33 -19.00
CA LYS A 242 -12.74 -35.97 -19.56
C LYS A 242 -12.37 -36.06 -21.05
N LYS A 243 -13.26 -35.60 -21.94
CA LYS A 243 -13.07 -35.64 -23.40
C LYS A 243 -12.58 -34.31 -23.95
N TYR A 244 -13.11 -33.21 -23.44
CA TYR A 244 -12.77 -31.86 -23.87
C TYR A 244 -12.72 -30.91 -22.67
N THR A 245 -11.93 -29.86 -22.81
CA THR A 245 -11.85 -28.73 -21.91
C THR A 245 -11.93 -27.47 -22.76
N PHE A 246 -12.75 -26.52 -22.33
CA PHE A 246 -12.96 -25.24 -22.98
C PHE A 246 -12.70 -24.12 -21.98
N GLU A 247 -12.16 -23.00 -22.45
CA GLU A 247 -12.14 -21.77 -21.66
C GLU A 247 -13.55 -21.25 -21.48
N ALA A 248 -13.89 -20.80 -20.28
CA ALA A 248 -15.21 -20.29 -19.96
C ALA A 248 -15.15 -18.83 -19.49
N GLU A 249 -16.18 -18.08 -19.82
CA GLU A 249 -16.44 -16.74 -19.29
C GLU A 249 -17.75 -16.76 -18.51
N PHE A 250 -17.84 -15.93 -17.48
CA PHE A 250 -18.93 -15.98 -16.49
C PHE A 250 -19.53 -14.60 -16.31
N GLY A 251 -20.45 -14.51 -15.34
CA GLY A 251 -20.93 -13.22 -14.89
C GLY A 251 -19.84 -12.37 -14.24
N SER A 252 -19.99 -11.04 -14.29
CA SER A 252 -18.97 -10.12 -13.77
C SER A 252 -18.76 -10.25 -12.25
N ASN A 253 -19.67 -10.92 -11.53
CA ASN A 253 -19.56 -11.26 -10.11
C ASN A 253 -19.38 -12.78 -9.92
N TRP A 254 -18.49 -13.39 -10.70
CA TRP A 254 -18.38 -14.86 -10.78
C TRP A 254 -17.97 -15.54 -9.46
N LEU A 255 -17.23 -14.86 -8.59
CA LEU A 255 -16.86 -15.33 -7.25
C LEU A 255 -18.03 -15.22 -6.26
N GLY A 256 -19.07 -14.45 -6.60
CA GLY A 256 -20.27 -14.33 -5.79
C GLY A 256 -21.16 -15.56 -5.88
N ASP A 257 -21.83 -15.84 -4.77
CA ASP A 257 -22.96 -16.76 -4.71
C ASP A 257 -24.17 -16.16 -5.46
N LYS A 258 -24.88 -16.99 -6.23
CA LYS A 258 -26.06 -16.55 -6.99
C LYS A 258 -27.29 -16.53 -6.10
N LYS A 259 -27.73 -15.34 -5.72
CA LYS A 259 -28.80 -15.11 -4.75
C LYS A 259 -30.06 -14.54 -5.38
N SER A 260 -29.95 -13.75 -6.44
CA SER A 260 -31.11 -13.09 -7.05
C SER A 260 -30.83 -12.58 -8.47
N ARG A 261 -31.89 -12.17 -9.17
CA ARG A 261 -31.79 -11.53 -10.48
C ARG A 261 -30.95 -10.24 -10.37
N GLY A 262 -29.98 -10.10 -11.27
CA GLY A 262 -29.14 -8.91 -11.39
C GLY A 262 -27.85 -8.93 -10.55
N ASP A 263 -27.60 -10.00 -9.79
CA ASP A 263 -26.36 -10.17 -9.02
C ASP A 263 -25.11 -10.43 -9.87
N MET A 264 -25.28 -10.66 -11.17
CA MET A 264 -24.23 -11.00 -12.14
C MET A 264 -23.39 -12.22 -11.74
N ALA A 265 -23.92 -13.10 -10.88
CA ALA A 265 -23.27 -14.34 -10.48
C ALA A 265 -23.75 -15.49 -11.35
N THR A 266 -22.81 -16.37 -11.71
CA THR A 266 -23.10 -17.69 -12.28
C THR A 266 -23.41 -18.64 -11.12
N PRO A 267 -24.51 -19.40 -11.16
CA PRO A 267 -24.87 -20.25 -10.03
C PRO A 267 -23.90 -21.42 -9.86
N GLU A 268 -23.82 -21.94 -8.64
CA GLU A 268 -23.11 -23.18 -8.31
C GLU A 268 -24.13 -24.24 -7.90
N GLY A 269 -23.90 -25.48 -8.31
CA GLY A 269 -24.81 -26.59 -8.02
C GLY A 269 -24.99 -27.54 -9.19
N ASN A 270 -25.99 -28.42 -9.05
CA ASN A 270 -26.31 -29.48 -10.00
C ASN A 270 -27.55 -29.14 -10.82
N TYR A 271 -27.38 -29.12 -12.13
CA TYR A 271 -28.36 -28.73 -13.13
C TYR A 271 -28.48 -29.76 -14.24
N ARG A 272 -29.44 -29.54 -15.14
CA ARG A 272 -29.65 -30.32 -16.36
C ARG A 272 -30.04 -29.40 -17.50
N ILE A 273 -29.62 -29.77 -18.70
CA ILE A 273 -30.06 -29.09 -19.92
C ILE A 273 -31.56 -29.33 -20.14
N THR A 274 -32.31 -28.25 -20.28
CA THR A 274 -33.76 -28.28 -20.55
C THR A 274 -34.07 -28.09 -22.03
N LYS A 275 -33.28 -27.26 -22.72
CA LYS A 275 -33.44 -26.93 -24.14
C LYS A 275 -32.09 -26.70 -24.81
N LYS A 276 -32.03 -27.04 -26.10
CA LYS A 276 -30.95 -26.67 -27.01
C LYS A 276 -31.50 -25.60 -27.96
N LEU A 277 -30.80 -24.49 -28.08
CA LEU A 277 -31.23 -23.32 -28.86
C LEU A 277 -30.17 -22.98 -29.90
N SER A 278 -30.61 -22.66 -31.11
CA SER A 278 -29.79 -22.25 -32.25
C SER A 278 -30.61 -21.45 -33.25
N GLY A 279 -29.95 -20.66 -34.11
CA GLY A 279 -30.64 -19.80 -35.07
C GLY A 279 -31.56 -18.79 -34.36
N GLY A 280 -32.74 -18.51 -34.89
CA GLY A 280 -33.66 -17.52 -34.33
C GLY A 280 -34.25 -17.84 -32.94
N SER A 281 -33.92 -18.98 -32.32
CA SER A 281 -34.40 -19.37 -30.99
C SER A 281 -33.52 -18.89 -29.83
N THR A 282 -32.37 -18.27 -30.13
CA THR A 282 -31.49 -17.63 -29.14
C THR A 282 -30.83 -16.39 -29.75
N LYS A 283 -30.45 -15.44 -28.89
CA LYS A 283 -29.66 -14.27 -29.30
C LYS A 283 -28.17 -14.57 -29.44
N TYR A 284 -27.73 -15.73 -28.98
CA TYR A 284 -26.34 -16.18 -29.06
C TYR A 284 -26.14 -17.07 -30.29
N TYR A 285 -24.89 -17.37 -30.65
CA TYR A 285 -24.58 -18.33 -31.71
C TYR A 285 -25.30 -19.69 -31.52
N LYS A 286 -25.12 -20.31 -30.34
CA LYS A 286 -25.83 -21.50 -29.85
C LYS A 286 -25.94 -21.41 -28.33
N ALA A 287 -26.98 -22.01 -27.74
CA ALA A 287 -27.16 -22.02 -26.30
C ALA A 287 -27.78 -23.33 -25.78
N LEU A 288 -27.41 -23.68 -24.55
CA LEU A 288 -27.93 -24.80 -23.77
C LEU A 288 -28.56 -24.22 -22.50
N LEU A 289 -29.89 -24.17 -22.46
CA LEU A 289 -30.62 -23.67 -21.30
C LEU A 289 -30.55 -24.69 -20.17
N ILE A 290 -30.10 -24.29 -18.99
CA ILE A 290 -30.13 -25.15 -17.80
C ILE A 290 -31.41 -24.94 -17.00
N ASN A 291 -31.74 -25.87 -16.10
CA ASN A 291 -32.93 -25.79 -15.26
C ASN A 291 -32.75 -24.86 -14.03
N TYR A 292 -32.02 -23.76 -14.17
CA TYR A 292 -31.98 -22.73 -13.13
C TYR A 292 -33.18 -21.78 -13.26
N PRO A 293 -33.89 -21.46 -12.16
CA PRO A 293 -33.72 -22.04 -10.83
C PRO A 293 -34.35 -23.44 -10.73
N ASN A 294 -33.67 -24.34 -10.04
CA ASN A 294 -34.14 -25.67 -9.68
C ASN A 294 -34.79 -25.65 -8.26
N LYS A 295 -35.20 -26.81 -7.75
CA LYS A 295 -35.86 -26.90 -6.43
C LYS A 295 -34.98 -26.41 -5.27
N ILE A 296 -33.68 -26.69 -5.31
CA ILE A 296 -32.71 -26.26 -4.30
C ILE A 296 -32.54 -24.74 -4.37
N ASP A 297 -32.36 -24.18 -5.58
CA ASP A 297 -32.24 -22.72 -5.76
C ASP A 297 -33.47 -21.99 -5.20
N VAL A 298 -34.67 -22.49 -5.49
CA VAL A 298 -35.93 -21.93 -4.99
C VAL A 298 -36.02 -22.02 -3.46
N GLN A 299 -35.59 -23.14 -2.88
CA GLN A 299 -35.58 -23.32 -1.43
C GLN A 299 -34.62 -22.33 -0.75
N GLU A 300 -33.38 -22.22 -1.23
CA GLU A 300 -32.39 -21.30 -0.69
C GLU A 300 -32.82 -19.85 -0.86
N PHE A 301 -33.36 -19.48 -2.03
CA PHE A 301 -33.90 -18.15 -2.27
C PHE A 301 -34.96 -17.78 -1.24
N ASN A 302 -35.95 -18.65 -1.03
CA ASN A 302 -37.01 -18.42 -0.06
C ASN A 302 -36.47 -18.29 1.37
N GLU A 303 -35.44 -19.06 1.73
CA GLU A 303 -34.80 -18.97 3.03
C GLU A 303 -34.02 -17.65 3.23
N ARG A 304 -33.33 -17.19 2.18
CA ARG A 304 -32.66 -15.88 2.19
C ARG A 304 -33.66 -14.73 2.35
N ILE A 305 -34.87 -14.85 1.79
CA ILE A 305 -35.97 -13.89 2.02
C ILE A 305 -36.44 -13.94 3.48
N ARG A 306 -36.72 -15.14 4.01
CA ARG A 306 -37.22 -15.32 5.40
C ARG A 306 -36.24 -14.83 6.46
N SER A 307 -34.95 -15.07 6.24
CA SER A 307 -33.88 -14.66 7.16
C SER A 307 -33.50 -13.17 7.03
N GLY A 308 -34.11 -12.43 6.09
CA GLY A 308 -33.82 -11.01 5.85
C GLY A 308 -32.50 -10.75 5.11
N GLN A 309 -31.87 -11.79 4.55
CA GLN A 309 -30.68 -11.64 3.71
C GLN A 309 -31.01 -11.07 2.32
N LEU A 310 -32.24 -11.23 1.87
CA LEU A 310 -32.77 -10.64 0.63
C LEU A 310 -34.03 -9.80 0.92
N PRO A 311 -34.24 -8.70 0.18
CA PRO A 311 -35.48 -7.93 0.24
C PRO A 311 -36.71 -8.75 -0.15
N LEU A 312 -37.88 -8.45 0.43
CA LEU A 312 -39.14 -9.17 0.16
C LEU A 312 -39.59 -9.10 -1.30
N ASP A 313 -39.19 -8.06 -2.04
CA ASP A 313 -39.50 -7.83 -3.45
C ASP A 313 -38.42 -8.36 -4.41
N ALA A 314 -37.38 -9.03 -3.90
CA ALA A 314 -36.37 -9.66 -4.74
C ALA A 314 -36.99 -10.74 -5.63
N SER A 315 -36.34 -11.00 -6.76
CA SER A 315 -36.69 -12.10 -7.67
C SER A 315 -35.50 -13.03 -7.86
N ILE A 316 -35.77 -14.33 -7.97
CA ILE A 316 -34.72 -15.36 -8.08
C ILE A 316 -33.96 -15.30 -9.42
N GLY A 317 -34.61 -14.82 -10.48
CA GLY A 317 -34.06 -14.84 -11.84
C GLY A 317 -34.30 -16.16 -12.57
N ASP A 318 -33.78 -16.25 -13.79
CA ASP A 318 -34.05 -17.31 -14.76
C ASP A 318 -33.04 -17.26 -15.92
N MET A 319 -33.23 -18.10 -16.93
CA MET A 319 -32.53 -18.05 -18.23
C MET A 319 -30.99 -18.12 -18.14
N ILE A 320 -30.48 -18.95 -17.23
CA ILE A 320 -29.04 -19.28 -17.22
C ILE A 320 -28.76 -20.30 -18.31
N GLU A 321 -27.76 -20.01 -19.13
CA GLU A 321 -27.41 -20.80 -20.31
C GLU A 321 -25.91 -21.05 -20.36
N ILE A 322 -25.51 -22.16 -21.01
CA ILE A 322 -24.17 -22.32 -21.57
C ILE A 322 -24.26 -21.94 -23.05
N HIS A 323 -23.57 -20.90 -23.49
CA HIS A 323 -23.75 -20.35 -24.84
C HIS A 323 -22.44 -19.97 -25.54
N GLY A 324 -22.53 -19.72 -26.85
CA GLY A 324 -21.44 -19.21 -27.69
C GLY A 324 -21.12 -17.73 -27.42
N ASP A 325 -20.42 -17.07 -28.34
CA ASP A 325 -20.05 -15.65 -28.28
C ASP A 325 -19.17 -15.27 -27.08
N GLY A 326 -18.53 -16.26 -26.46
CA GLY A 326 -17.42 -16.06 -25.53
C GLY A 326 -16.08 -15.85 -26.23
N GLY A 327 -15.00 -15.85 -25.46
CA GLY A 327 -13.65 -15.56 -25.95
C GLY A 327 -13.38 -14.05 -26.07
N LYS A 328 -14.05 -13.25 -25.25
CA LYS A 328 -13.87 -11.79 -25.13
C LYS A 328 -12.73 -11.40 -24.20
N GLY A 329 -12.13 -12.36 -23.50
CA GLY A 329 -11.00 -12.14 -22.60
C GLY A 329 -11.39 -11.66 -21.19
N GLY A 330 -12.64 -11.87 -20.78
CA GLY A 330 -13.10 -11.47 -19.44
C GLY A 330 -14.50 -11.95 -19.09
N HIS A 331 -14.88 -11.85 -17.82
CA HIS A 331 -16.21 -12.23 -17.34
C HIS A 331 -17.21 -11.09 -17.53
N TRP A 332 -18.16 -11.25 -18.46
CA TRP A 332 -19.07 -10.19 -18.91
C TRP A 332 -20.55 -10.57 -18.89
N THR A 333 -20.89 -11.85 -18.66
CA THR A 333 -22.28 -12.29 -18.75
C THR A 333 -23.09 -11.76 -17.56
N GLN A 334 -24.39 -12.06 -17.53
CA GLN A 334 -25.24 -11.77 -16.36
C GLN A 334 -25.45 -13.00 -15.48
N GLY A 335 -24.61 -14.03 -15.63
CA GLY A 335 -24.67 -15.31 -14.92
C GLY A 335 -24.57 -16.54 -15.81
N CYS A 336 -24.68 -16.39 -17.13
CA CYS A 336 -24.45 -17.48 -18.09
C CYS A 336 -22.98 -17.90 -18.15
N VAL A 337 -22.74 -19.09 -18.72
CA VAL A 337 -21.40 -19.59 -19.06
C VAL A 337 -21.18 -19.39 -20.56
N ALA A 338 -20.25 -18.53 -20.95
CA ALA A 338 -19.96 -18.23 -22.35
C ALA A 338 -18.69 -18.97 -22.80
N LEU A 339 -18.75 -19.59 -23.98
CA LEU A 339 -17.68 -20.32 -24.65
C LEU A 339 -17.40 -19.71 -26.02
N LYS A 340 -16.20 -19.93 -26.57
CA LYS A 340 -15.93 -19.61 -27.98
C LYS A 340 -16.88 -20.39 -28.89
N ASN A 341 -17.25 -19.83 -30.03
CA ASN A 341 -18.21 -20.46 -30.95
C ASN A 341 -17.76 -21.86 -31.42
N SER A 342 -16.47 -22.04 -31.67
CA SER A 342 -15.87 -23.34 -32.01
C SER A 342 -16.04 -24.38 -30.90
N ASP A 343 -15.88 -23.97 -29.65
CA ASP A 343 -15.98 -24.83 -28.47
C ASP A 343 -17.45 -25.18 -28.21
N MET A 344 -18.32 -24.18 -28.38
CA MET A 344 -19.77 -24.35 -28.31
C MET A 344 -20.29 -25.33 -29.37
N ASP A 345 -19.71 -25.37 -30.57
CA ASP A 345 -20.07 -26.35 -31.60
C ASP A 345 -19.82 -27.79 -31.14
N ILE A 346 -18.68 -28.03 -30.48
CA ILE A 346 -18.33 -29.34 -29.92
C ILE A 346 -19.29 -29.69 -28.79
N LEU A 347 -19.46 -28.79 -27.82
CA LEU A 347 -20.32 -29.02 -26.67
C LEU A 347 -21.78 -29.27 -27.10
N TYR A 348 -22.30 -28.43 -27.99
CA TYR A 348 -23.66 -28.52 -28.50
C TYR A 348 -23.90 -29.81 -29.27
N LYS A 349 -22.91 -30.36 -29.98
CA LYS A 349 -23.04 -31.64 -30.69
C LYS A 349 -23.28 -32.81 -29.72
N HIS A 350 -22.62 -32.81 -28.57
CA HIS A 350 -22.65 -33.92 -27.62
C HIS A 350 -23.72 -33.79 -26.53
N ALA A 351 -24.12 -32.56 -26.20
CA ALA A 351 -25.16 -32.31 -25.22
C ALA A 351 -26.57 -32.60 -25.75
N SER A 352 -27.44 -33.09 -24.87
CA SER A 352 -28.87 -33.33 -25.13
C SER A 352 -29.74 -32.84 -23.96
N LYS A 353 -31.06 -32.79 -24.16
CA LYS A 353 -31.98 -32.52 -23.05
C LYS A 353 -31.80 -33.60 -21.98
N GLY A 354 -31.61 -33.17 -20.73
CA GLY A 354 -31.37 -34.04 -19.59
C GLY A 354 -29.89 -34.29 -19.26
N THR A 355 -28.96 -33.92 -20.16
CA THR A 355 -27.52 -33.97 -19.86
C THR A 355 -27.23 -33.22 -18.55
N PRO A 356 -26.59 -33.87 -17.57
CA PRO A 356 -26.18 -33.23 -16.33
C PRO A 356 -25.19 -32.10 -16.57
N VAL A 357 -25.36 -31.01 -15.81
CA VAL A 357 -24.45 -29.87 -15.76
C VAL A 357 -24.16 -29.60 -14.30
N THR A 358 -22.91 -29.73 -13.88
CA THR A 358 -22.48 -29.40 -12.52
C THR A 358 -21.59 -28.18 -12.60
N ILE A 359 -21.90 -27.14 -11.83
CA ILE A 359 -21.11 -25.91 -11.76
C ILE A 359 -20.53 -25.79 -10.35
N ILE A 360 -19.21 -25.67 -10.26
CA ILE A 360 -18.47 -25.60 -9.00
C ILE A 360 -17.54 -24.40 -8.97
N GLY A 361 -17.14 -23.99 -7.76
CA GLY A 361 -16.14 -22.95 -7.60
C GLY A 361 -14.76 -23.37 -8.08
N SER A 362 -14.27 -24.53 -7.65
CA SER A 362 -12.94 -25.05 -7.98
C SER A 362 -12.85 -26.55 -7.72
N ALA A 363 -12.18 -27.31 -8.59
CA ALA A 363 -11.75 -28.68 -8.25
C ALA A 363 -10.40 -28.71 -7.51
N LEU A 364 -9.64 -27.61 -7.53
CA LEU A 364 -8.40 -27.43 -6.77
C LEU A 364 -8.69 -26.97 -5.35
N THR A 365 -7.83 -27.35 -4.40
CA THR A 365 -7.84 -26.76 -3.06
C THR A 365 -7.37 -25.31 -3.08
N LEU A 366 -7.57 -24.60 -1.97
CA LEU A 366 -7.09 -23.23 -1.84
C LEU A 366 -5.55 -23.17 -1.90
N GLU A 367 -4.86 -24.13 -1.29
CA GLU A 367 -3.41 -24.26 -1.29
C GLU A 367 -2.86 -24.53 -2.69
N GLU A 368 -3.52 -25.41 -3.44
CA GLU A 368 -3.18 -25.70 -4.85
C GLU A 368 -3.42 -24.47 -5.73
N PHE A 369 -4.52 -23.74 -5.50
CA PHE A 369 -4.79 -22.48 -6.19
C PHE A 369 -3.66 -21.47 -5.96
N PHE A 370 -3.26 -21.22 -4.70
CA PHE A 370 -2.15 -20.31 -4.40
C PHE A 370 -0.84 -20.79 -5.03
N SER A 371 -0.53 -22.08 -4.91
CA SER A 371 0.70 -22.67 -5.46
C SER A 371 0.76 -22.56 -7.00
N SER A 372 -0.39 -22.71 -7.68
CA SER A 372 -0.48 -22.54 -9.14
C SER A 372 -0.21 -21.10 -9.59
N ARG A 373 -0.54 -20.12 -8.74
CA ARG A 373 -0.33 -18.69 -9.02
C ARG A 373 1.04 -18.23 -8.56
N GLU A 374 1.66 -18.82 -7.55
CA GLU A 374 3.01 -18.44 -7.10
C GLU A 374 4.10 -18.87 -8.10
N ASN A 375 3.93 -20.01 -8.79
CA ASN A 375 4.92 -20.58 -9.71
C ASN A 375 4.89 -20.05 -11.17
N LEU A 376 3.95 -19.17 -11.51
CA LEU A 376 3.86 -18.49 -12.83
C LEU A 376 4.69 -17.20 -12.89
#